data_AF-A0A3B8L1W9-F1
#
_entry.id   AF-A0A3B8L1W9-F1
#
_cell.length_a   1.000
_cell.length_b   1.000
_cell.length_c   1.000
_cell.angle_alpha   90.00
_cell.angle_beta   90.00
_cell.angle_gamma   90.00
#
_symmetry.space_group_name_H-M   'P 1'
#
loop_
_entity.id
_entity.type
_entity.pdbx_description
1 polymer ?
#
loop_
_entity_poly.entity_id
_entity_poly.type
_entity_poly.pdbx_seq_one_letter_code
_entity_poly.pdbx_strand_id
1 'polypeptide(L)'
;MNRLLELLQQVMRRPVPVTAVTAGLWAMASADWLWFRPGDTGTVTSILRNLVFLAATVVAVAWSRWTIRNRDGNPVVRSAVLTAVYVIGWHMAVYVTGLLGWNVLTTQLARVGTAVLFLVGLMWVVYGVEVASQFHERLRRLSADVGDGATELDGMLAKLFLWTVFFPPGLILWSRRQKYPLRWVAVVVLPISSLHFLYIPSWIDQLIGVTRWSFVVGDGTRVYPVADYLAGLNGGFWFVLIACLLVAPATWKFWQWDFRRRIAADVFDERCGTDTDPVDRWWRNDLESISYSWNPLDQNAWYYGMHSRKLNQSVTALVSYSFAFALTFLLLGQIGGCSEIYEMPAGGGEQQQIAQQVKVQKVIKRKYVVNPFSAILFQVPPIDDIKLQLTELTHHAYKVGYGQGKGAGYAGGTKFGKVRFIRLEYSGGDWDQDFGIGADMNMLIEYNVRTQQKVHNKTESRTVSQLKNFPVGKSPPMVYLTGQKSISLSKNEVKTLRNYLTEKHGMIFGDNGGSGHFHNQFLSMMRQVLPTVDPVPVPLDDVIHRIPYQIPFLPYVAPHGGQVALGWKVDGRWVCYYHPGDIGDAWADGHAGVKPEIFEYCFQLGTNVINYSHAEYSKWLEARKESK
;
A
#
# COMPACT_ATOMS: atom_id res chain seq x y z
N MET A 1 10.86 -50.98 6.06
CA MET A 1 9.81 -50.54 5.12
C MET A 1 8.41 -50.97 5.59
N ASN A 2 8.16 -52.25 5.90
CA ASN A 2 6.83 -52.73 6.35
C ASN A 2 6.33 -52.12 7.67
N ARG A 3 7.19 -51.95 8.70
CA ARG A 3 6.82 -51.23 9.94
C ARG A 3 6.44 -49.75 9.73
N LEU A 4 7.05 -49.10 8.74
CA LEU A 4 6.80 -47.69 8.44
C LEU A 4 5.49 -47.54 7.66
N LEU A 5 5.18 -48.51 6.78
CA LEU A 5 3.89 -48.66 6.11
C LEU A 5 2.75 -48.98 7.10
N GLU A 6 2.99 -49.84 8.09
CA GLU A 6 2.02 -50.16 9.15
C GLU A 6 1.76 -48.96 10.06
N LEU A 7 2.80 -48.26 10.50
CA LEU A 7 2.67 -47.01 11.26
C LEU A 7 1.92 -45.94 10.45
N LEU A 8 2.24 -45.76 9.17
CA LEU A 8 1.50 -44.84 8.29
C LEU A 8 0.03 -45.24 8.15
N GLN A 9 -0.26 -46.53 8.00
CA GLN A 9 -1.64 -47.03 7.96
C GLN A 9 -2.38 -46.82 9.29
N GLN A 10 -1.70 -46.98 10.43
CA GLN A 10 -2.28 -46.79 11.76
C GLN A 10 -2.56 -45.31 12.06
N VAL A 11 -1.66 -44.42 11.63
CA VAL A 11 -1.84 -42.96 11.67
C VAL A 11 -2.97 -42.51 10.73
N MET A 12 -3.04 -43.07 9.52
CA MET A 12 -4.10 -42.80 8.54
C MET A 12 -5.50 -43.28 8.97
N ARG A 13 -5.62 -44.12 10.02
CA ARG A 13 -6.93 -44.51 10.61
C ARG A 13 -7.60 -43.39 11.39
N ARG A 14 -6.88 -42.32 11.78
CA ARG A 14 -7.43 -41.18 12.53
C ARG A 14 -7.26 -39.88 11.72
N PRO A 15 -8.14 -39.64 10.73
CA PRO A 15 -7.95 -38.57 9.75
C PRO A 15 -7.95 -37.16 10.31
N VAL A 16 -8.87 -36.88 11.25
CA VAL A 16 -9.10 -35.55 11.82
C VAL A 16 -7.90 -35.02 12.65
N PRO A 17 -7.34 -35.76 13.62
CA PRO A 17 -6.22 -35.24 14.40
C PRO A 17 -4.94 -35.07 13.57
N VAL A 18 -4.68 -35.97 12.62
CA VAL A 18 -3.51 -35.88 11.75
C VAL A 18 -3.60 -34.68 10.82
N THR A 19 -4.77 -34.42 10.25
CA THR A 19 -5.00 -33.21 9.44
C THR A 19 -4.91 -31.93 10.27
N ALA A 20 -5.43 -31.91 11.50
CA ALA A 20 -5.34 -30.75 12.39
C ALA A 20 -3.88 -30.38 12.76
N VAL A 21 -3.07 -31.37 13.12
CA VAL A 21 -1.64 -31.16 13.44
C VAL A 21 -0.87 -30.71 12.20
N THR A 22 -1.12 -31.33 11.05
CA THR A 22 -0.47 -30.95 9.79
C THR A 22 -0.85 -29.52 9.38
N ALA A 23 -2.12 -29.15 9.52
CA ALA A 23 -2.61 -27.80 9.24
C ALA A 23 -2.02 -26.75 10.19
N GLY A 24 -1.84 -27.08 11.48
CA GLY A 24 -1.19 -26.20 12.45
C GLY A 24 0.27 -25.92 12.13
N LEU A 25 1.06 -26.98 11.86
CA LEU A 25 2.46 -26.85 11.46
C LEU A 25 2.61 -26.10 10.12
N TRP A 26 1.70 -26.36 9.19
CA TRP A 26 1.64 -25.67 7.91
C TRP A 26 1.29 -24.18 8.09
N ALA A 27 0.33 -23.84 8.96
CA ALA A 27 -0.04 -22.45 9.25
C ALA A 27 1.12 -21.66 9.87
N MET A 28 1.90 -22.29 10.76
CA MET A 28 3.12 -21.70 11.31
C MET A 28 4.18 -21.44 10.22
N ALA A 29 4.40 -22.37 9.31
CA ALA A 29 5.34 -22.21 8.19
C ALA A 29 4.87 -21.16 7.16
N SER A 30 3.56 -21.10 6.90
CA SER A 30 2.94 -20.05 6.09
C SER A 30 3.06 -18.69 6.76
N ALA A 31 2.95 -18.64 8.09
CA ALA A 31 3.14 -17.40 8.82
C ALA A 31 4.60 -16.92 8.77
N ASP A 32 5.56 -17.83 8.94
CA ASP A 32 6.97 -17.53 8.71
C ASP A 32 7.20 -16.94 7.31
N TRP A 33 6.64 -17.59 6.27
CA TRP A 33 6.79 -17.15 4.88
C TRP A 33 6.18 -15.77 4.58
N LEU A 34 4.97 -15.51 5.06
CA LEU A 34 4.21 -14.29 4.74
C LEU A 34 4.74 -13.07 5.52
N TRP A 35 5.14 -13.27 6.77
CA TRP A 35 5.52 -12.17 7.66
C TRP A 35 7.03 -11.97 7.81
N PHE A 36 7.86 -13.00 7.59
CA PHE A 36 9.32 -12.90 7.65
C PHE A 36 9.91 -13.09 6.24
N ARG A 37 10.01 -11.98 5.51
CA ARG A 37 10.58 -11.93 4.15
C ARG A 37 12.03 -12.44 4.11
N PRO A 38 12.52 -12.93 2.94
CA PRO A 38 13.77 -13.67 2.79
C PRO A 38 15.02 -12.76 2.81
N GLY A 39 15.19 -12.00 3.89
CA GLY A 39 16.37 -11.17 4.14
C GLY A 39 17.03 -11.44 5.50
N ASP A 40 16.28 -11.89 6.51
CA ASP A 40 16.76 -12.04 7.90
C ASP A 40 16.70 -13.47 8.46
N THR A 41 16.06 -14.43 7.77
CA THR A 41 15.94 -15.79 8.30
C THR A 41 17.06 -16.68 7.73
N GLY A 42 17.91 -17.22 8.62
CA GLY A 42 19.09 -18.02 8.26
C GLY A 42 18.78 -19.22 7.36
N THR A 43 19.80 -19.77 6.68
CA THR A 43 19.63 -20.86 5.70
C THR A 43 18.87 -22.08 6.26
N VAL A 44 19.00 -22.35 7.56
CA VAL A 44 18.35 -23.46 8.27
C VAL A 44 16.83 -23.32 8.33
N THR A 45 16.30 -22.12 8.60
CA THR A 45 14.84 -21.91 8.70
C THR A 45 14.16 -22.00 7.33
N SER A 46 14.83 -21.55 6.27
CA SER A 46 14.35 -21.71 4.90
C SER A 46 14.25 -23.19 4.49
N ILE A 47 15.25 -24.01 4.83
CA ILE A 47 15.22 -25.46 4.58
C ILE A 47 14.09 -26.13 5.36
N LEU A 48 13.95 -25.82 6.66
CA LEU A 48 12.89 -26.38 7.50
C LEU A 48 11.49 -26.03 6.96
N ARG A 49 11.27 -24.78 6.56
CA ARG A 49 10.00 -24.33 5.94
C ARG A 49 9.68 -25.11 4.67
N ASN A 50 10.67 -25.31 3.79
CA ASN A 50 10.49 -26.07 2.56
C ASN A 50 10.13 -27.53 2.84
N LEU A 51 10.78 -28.15 3.84
CA LEU A 51 10.47 -29.51 4.27
C LEU A 51 9.04 -29.63 4.84
N VAL A 52 8.58 -28.64 5.60
CA VAL A 52 7.21 -28.60 6.14
C VAL A 52 6.18 -28.48 5.01
N PHE A 53 6.40 -27.60 4.02
CA PHE A 53 5.49 -27.49 2.88
C PHE A 53 5.47 -28.74 2.01
N LEU A 54 6.62 -29.39 1.79
CA LEU A 54 6.70 -30.65 1.05
C LEU A 54 5.93 -31.77 1.79
N ALA A 55 6.15 -31.90 3.10
CA ALA A 55 5.47 -32.89 3.93
C ALA A 55 3.95 -32.68 3.95
N ALA A 56 3.49 -31.44 4.12
CA ALA A 56 2.07 -31.11 4.08
C ALA A 56 1.42 -31.45 2.73
N THR A 57 2.15 -31.26 1.62
CA THR A 57 1.68 -31.61 0.27
C THR A 57 1.55 -33.13 0.09
N VAL A 58 2.52 -33.90 0.58
CA VAL A 58 2.47 -35.38 0.55
C VAL A 58 1.27 -35.89 1.35
N VAL A 59 1.03 -35.31 2.53
CA VAL A 59 -0.13 -35.63 3.37
C VAL A 59 -1.44 -35.25 2.66
N ALA A 60 -1.50 -34.09 2.01
CA ALA A 60 -2.68 -33.67 1.24
C ALA A 60 -2.99 -34.65 0.08
N VAL A 61 -1.98 -35.14 -0.64
CA VAL A 61 -2.13 -36.15 -1.70
C VAL A 61 -2.61 -37.49 -1.13
N ALA A 62 -2.08 -37.91 0.03
CA ALA A 62 -2.53 -39.11 0.71
C ALA A 62 -4.00 -39.01 1.14
N TRP A 63 -4.42 -37.85 1.64
CA TRP A 63 -5.81 -37.59 2.01
C TRP A 63 -6.75 -37.53 0.81
N SER A 64 -6.34 -36.95 -0.32
CA SER A 64 -7.10 -37.02 -1.59
C SER A 64 -7.32 -38.46 -2.04
N ARG A 65 -6.32 -39.33 -1.90
CA ARG A 65 -6.48 -40.76 -2.23
C ARG A 65 -7.39 -41.48 -1.23
N TRP A 66 -7.30 -41.13 0.05
CA TRP A 66 -8.18 -41.68 1.08
C TRP A 66 -9.64 -41.30 0.86
N THR A 67 -9.95 -40.05 0.49
CA THR A 67 -11.32 -39.60 0.23
C THR A 67 -11.96 -40.28 -0.98
N ILE A 68 -11.15 -40.59 -2.01
CA ILE A 68 -11.58 -41.37 -3.19
C ILE A 68 -11.87 -42.83 -2.81
N ARG A 69 -11.03 -43.43 -1.95
CA ARG A 69 -11.16 -44.84 -1.54
C ARG A 69 -12.28 -45.07 -0.52
N ASN A 70 -12.55 -44.10 0.34
CA ASN A 70 -13.55 -44.18 1.42
C ASN A 70 -14.87 -43.52 1.02
N ARG A 71 -15.43 -43.91 -0.14
CA ARG A 71 -16.59 -43.26 -0.77
C ARG A 71 -17.89 -43.42 0.04
N ASP A 72 -18.00 -44.52 0.79
CA ASP A 72 -19.18 -44.88 1.59
C ASP A 72 -19.11 -44.39 3.06
N GLY A 73 -18.05 -43.66 3.43
CA GLY A 73 -17.88 -43.10 4.77
C GLY A 73 -18.73 -41.85 5.02
N ASN A 74 -18.66 -41.31 6.25
CA ASN A 74 -19.40 -40.11 6.65
C ASN A 74 -19.09 -38.93 5.69
N PRO A 75 -20.09 -38.40 4.97
CA PRO A 75 -19.87 -37.37 3.95
C PRO A 75 -19.33 -36.06 4.51
N VAL A 76 -19.65 -35.73 5.77
CA VAL A 76 -19.19 -34.50 6.43
C VAL A 76 -17.69 -34.55 6.69
N VAL A 77 -17.20 -35.69 7.20
CA VAL A 77 -15.76 -35.91 7.44
C VAL A 77 -14.99 -35.84 6.14
N ARG A 78 -15.55 -36.41 5.05
CA ARG A 78 -14.94 -36.35 3.72
C ARG A 78 -14.85 -34.91 3.20
N SER A 79 -15.93 -34.14 3.30
CA SER A 79 -15.95 -32.73 2.89
C SER A 79 -14.95 -31.90 3.70
N ALA A 80 -14.82 -32.14 5.01
CA ALA A 80 -13.87 -31.44 5.86
C ALA A 80 -12.42 -31.72 5.45
N VAL A 81 -12.10 -32.98 5.14
CA VAL A 81 -10.79 -33.38 4.63
C VAL A 81 -10.52 -32.74 3.26
N LEU A 82 -11.50 -32.68 2.36
CA LEU A 82 -11.35 -32.02 1.05
C LEU A 82 -11.13 -30.51 1.17
N THR A 83 -11.81 -29.83 2.11
CA THR A 83 -11.58 -28.40 2.38
C THR A 83 -10.15 -28.17 2.89
N ALA A 84 -9.65 -29.00 3.80
CA ALA A 84 -8.27 -28.89 4.31
C ALA A 84 -7.23 -29.14 3.22
N VAL A 85 -7.44 -30.16 2.38
CA VAL A 85 -6.58 -30.48 1.23
C VAL A 85 -6.55 -29.31 0.23
N TYR A 86 -7.70 -28.70 -0.05
CA TYR A 86 -7.80 -27.55 -0.95
C TYR A 86 -6.95 -26.37 -0.46
N VAL A 87 -7.05 -26.01 0.83
CA VAL A 87 -6.27 -24.89 1.41
C VAL A 87 -4.77 -25.13 1.27
N ILE A 88 -4.30 -26.33 1.60
CA ILE A 88 -2.88 -26.70 1.51
C ILE A 88 -2.43 -26.68 0.03
N GLY A 89 -3.20 -27.29 -0.87
CA GLY A 89 -2.87 -27.39 -2.28
C GLY A 89 -2.84 -26.05 -3.01
N TRP A 90 -3.85 -25.20 -2.78
CA TRP A 90 -3.92 -23.86 -3.35
C TRP A 90 -2.73 -23.00 -2.92
N HIS A 91 -2.45 -22.94 -1.61
CA HIS A 91 -1.35 -22.13 -1.11
C HIS A 91 0.01 -22.67 -1.54
N MET A 92 0.18 -23.99 -1.68
CA MET A 92 1.40 -24.57 -2.26
C MET A 92 1.56 -24.16 -3.72
N ALA A 93 0.48 -24.09 -4.51
CA ALA A 93 0.55 -23.58 -5.87
C ALA A 93 1.03 -22.12 -5.90
N VAL A 94 0.49 -21.25 -5.03
CA VAL A 94 0.94 -19.85 -4.88
C VAL A 94 2.42 -19.78 -4.47
N TYR A 95 2.84 -20.62 -3.53
CA TYR A 95 4.22 -20.68 -3.06
C TYR A 95 5.19 -21.10 -4.17
N VAL A 96 4.89 -22.17 -4.90
CA VAL A 96 5.72 -22.68 -6.00
C VAL A 96 5.82 -21.68 -7.15
N THR A 97 4.71 -21.06 -7.55
CA THR A 97 4.76 -20.03 -8.61
C THR A 97 5.51 -18.79 -8.18
N GLY A 98 5.50 -18.46 -6.88
CA GLY A 98 6.34 -17.43 -6.28
C GLY A 98 7.83 -17.76 -6.37
N LEU A 99 8.22 -19.00 -6.04
CA LEU A 99 9.61 -19.47 -6.17
C LEU A 99 10.10 -19.48 -7.62
N LEU A 100 9.23 -19.81 -8.57
CA LEU A 100 9.54 -19.82 -10.01
C LEU A 100 9.59 -18.41 -10.64
N GLY A 101 9.24 -17.36 -9.87
CA GLY A 101 9.26 -15.97 -10.34
C GLY A 101 8.07 -15.59 -11.23
N TRP A 102 7.01 -16.41 -11.29
CA TRP A 102 5.83 -16.18 -12.12
C TRP A 102 4.81 -15.25 -11.44
N ASN A 103 5.21 -14.00 -11.22
CA ASN A 103 4.50 -13.04 -10.37
C ASN A 103 3.04 -12.79 -10.78
N VAL A 104 2.74 -12.77 -12.07
CA VAL A 104 1.37 -12.60 -12.58
C VAL A 104 0.50 -13.80 -12.20
N LEU A 105 1.00 -15.02 -12.43
CA LEU A 105 0.27 -16.24 -12.10
C LEU A 105 0.09 -16.40 -10.59
N THR A 106 1.13 -16.10 -9.80
CA THR A 106 1.06 -16.10 -8.33
C THR A 106 -0.05 -15.16 -7.83
N THR A 107 -0.13 -13.96 -8.40
CA THR A 107 -1.14 -12.96 -8.02
C THR A 107 -2.55 -13.44 -8.37
N GLN A 108 -2.74 -14.01 -9.56
CA GLN A 108 -4.05 -14.52 -9.98
C GLN A 108 -4.47 -15.76 -9.18
N LEU A 109 -3.55 -16.70 -8.94
CA LEU A 109 -3.80 -17.86 -8.08
C LEU A 109 -4.19 -17.43 -6.66
N ALA A 110 -3.52 -16.43 -6.10
CA ALA A 110 -3.87 -15.90 -4.78
C ALA A 110 -5.28 -15.28 -4.77
N ARG A 111 -5.64 -14.48 -5.78
CA ARG A 111 -6.98 -13.87 -5.88
C ARG A 111 -8.08 -14.90 -6.05
N VAL A 112 -7.94 -15.77 -7.05
CA VAL A 112 -8.94 -16.80 -7.38
C VAL A 112 -9.11 -17.78 -6.23
N GLY A 113 -8.02 -18.25 -5.63
CA GLY A 113 -8.14 -19.22 -4.56
C GLY A 113 -8.69 -18.64 -3.26
N THR A 114 -8.49 -17.34 -3.00
CA THR A 114 -9.17 -16.63 -1.90
C THR A 114 -10.69 -16.55 -2.13
N ALA A 115 -11.11 -16.28 -3.37
CA ALA A 115 -12.53 -16.27 -3.72
C ALA A 115 -13.17 -17.66 -3.58
N VAL A 116 -12.49 -18.72 -4.00
CA VAL A 116 -12.97 -20.10 -3.82
C VAL A 116 -12.98 -20.49 -2.34
N LEU A 117 -11.98 -20.08 -1.55
CA LEU A 117 -11.97 -20.32 -0.10
C LEU A 117 -13.16 -19.64 0.59
N PHE A 118 -13.49 -18.41 0.18
CA PHE A 118 -14.69 -17.71 0.65
C PHE A 118 -15.96 -18.54 0.38
N LEU A 119 -16.12 -19.06 -0.84
CA LEU A 119 -17.28 -19.88 -1.22
C LEU A 119 -17.34 -21.20 -0.44
N VAL A 120 -16.20 -21.87 -0.24
CA VAL A 120 -16.14 -23.11 0.55
C VAL A 120 -16.50 -22.84 2.02
N GLY A 121 -16.00 -21.76 2.61
CA GLY A 121 -16.39 -21.34 3.96
C GLY A 121 -17.87 -21.00 4.05
N LEU A 122 -18.43 -20.34 3.03
CA LEU A 122 -19.87 -20.07 2.96
C LEU A 122 -20.69 -21.37 2.94
N MET A 123 -20.28 -22.40 2.20
CA MET A 123 -20.95 -23.70 2.19
C MET A 123 -20.97 -24.35 3.59
N TRP A 124 -19.88 -24.23 4.36
CA TRP A 124 -19.82 -24.72 5.74
C TRP A 124 -20.74 -23.96 6.70
N VAL A 125 -20.83 -22.64 6.55
CA VAL A 125 -21.75 -21.80 7.33
C VAL A 125 -23.20 -22.18 7.03
N VAL A 126 -23.56 -22.32 5.75
CA VAL A 126 -24.91 -22.75 5.34
C VAL A 126 -25.24 -24.13 5.91
N TYR A 127 -24.31 -25.09 5.80
CA TYR A 127 -24.47 -26.41 6.38
C TYR A 127 -24.68 -26.37 7.91
N GLY A 128 -23.85 -25.59 8.63
CA GLY A 128 -23.95 -25.44 10.09
C GLY A 128 -25.29 -24.82 10.54
N VAL A 129 -25.76 -23.81 9.82
CA VAL A 129 -27.06 -23.17 10.08
C VAL A 129 -28.21 -24.14 9.84
N GLU A 130 -28.19 -24.92 8.75
CA GLU A 130 -29.25 -25.89 8.46
C GLU A 130 -29.29 -27.02 9.51
N VAL A 131 -28.14 -27.58 9.91
CA VAL A 131 -28.07 -28.65 10.92
C VAL A 131 -28.60 -28.16 12.27
N ALA A 132 -28.20 -26.96 12.68
CA ALA A 132 -28.63 -26.39 13.95
C ALA A 132 -30.10 -25.94 13.92
N SER A 133 -30.60 -25.48 12.76
CA SER A 133 -32.02 -25.18 12.55
C SER A 133 -32.88 -26.44 12.74
N GLN A 134 -32.47 -27.56 12.16
CA GLN A 134 -33.13 -28.87 12.33
C GLN A 134 -33.09 -29.39 13.78
N PHE A 135 -32.00 -29.13 14.51
CA PHE A 135 -31.87 -29.49 15.92
C PHE A 135 -32.85 -28.70 16.81
N HIS A 136 -32.93 -27.38 16.63
CA HIS A 136 -33.86 -26.53 17.37
C HIS A 136 -35.33 -26.79 17.01
N GLU A 137 -35.60 -27.18 15.77
CA GLU A 137 -36.94 -27.60 15.33
C GLU A 137 -37.39 -28.90 16.02
N ARG A 138 -36.46 -29.81 16.36
CA ARG A 138 -36.76 -30.99 17.20
C ARG A 138 -36.99 -30.61 18.66
N LEU A 139 -36.21 -29.69 19.23
CA LEU A 139 -36.40 -29.22 20.61
C LEU A 139 -37.73 -28.50 20.81
N ARG A 140 -38.16 -27.68 19.84
CA ARG A 140 -39.48 -27.01 19.90
C ARG A 140 -40.66 -27.98 19.92
N ARG A 141 -40.54 -29.15 19.27
CA ARG A 141 -41.57 -30.20 19.31
C ARG A 141 -41.67 -30.89 20.68
N LEU A 142 -40.62 -30.77 21.50
CA LEU A 142 -40.53 -31.38 22.83
C LEU A 142 -40.93 -30.42 23.96
N SER A 143 -40.96 -29.10 23.73
CA SER A 143 -41.14 -28.07 24.76
C SER A 143 -42.50 -27.34 24.69
N ALA A 144 -43.53 -27.97 24.15
CA ALA A 144 -44.86 -27.37 23.97
C ALA A 144 -45.77 -27.48 25.22
N ASP A 145 -45.20 -27.47 26.43
CA ASP A 145 -45.96 -27.52 27.68
C ASP A 145 -45.36 -26.56 28.71
N VAL A 146 -46.23 -25.75 29.32
CA VAL A 146 -46.03 -24.82 30.46
C VAL A 146 -45.54 -23.38 30.12
N GLY A 147 -46.33 -22.39 30.58
CA GLY A 147 -46.11 -20.94 30.42
C GLY A 147 -46.12 -20.13 31.73
N ASP A 148 -46.37 -18.82 31.56
CA ASP A 148 -46.52 -17.68 32.51
C ASP A 148 -45.24 -16.80 32.69
N GLY A 149 -45.23 -15.46 32.84
CA GLY A 149 -46.24 -14.40 32.95
C GLY A 149 -45.61 -13.10 33.53
N ALA A 150 -45.90 -11.94 32.91
CA ALA A 150 -45.87 -10.54 33.41
C ALA A 150 -44.60 -9.84 33.99
N THR A 151 -44.15 -8.75 33.33
CA THR A 151 -43.92 -7.36 33.88
C THR A 151 -43.30 -6.45 32.79
N GLU A 152 -44.04 -5.50 32.19
CA GLU A 152 -43.62 -4.89 30.90
C GLU A 152 -43.68 -3.36 30.71
N LEU A 153 -43.74 -2.52 31.76
CA LEU A 153 -43.76 -1.05 31.52
C LEU A 153 -42.42 -0.34 31.74
N ASP A 154 -41.66 -0.71 32.78
CA ASP A 154 -40.37 -0.05 33.09
C ASP A 154 -39.27 -0.39 32.07
N GLY A 155 -39.33 -1.60 31.51
CA GLY A 155 -38.42 -2.04 30.46
C GLY A 155 -38.60 -1.29 29.14
N MET A 156 -39.77 -0.74 28.83
CA MET A 156 -40.01 -0.03 27.56
C MET A 156 -39.29 1.31 27.50
N LEU A 157 -39.17 2.03 28.61
CA LEU A 157 -38.48 3.33 28.69
C LEU A 157 -36.96 3.17 28.66
N ALA A 158 -36.42 2.16 29.36
CA ALA A 158 -35.00 1.84 29.32
C ALA A 158 -34.54 1.42 27.91
N LYS A 159 -35.37 0.65 27.20
CA LYS A 159 -35.11 0.24 25.81
C LYS A 159 -35.04 1.44 24.87
N LEU A 160 -35.91 2.43 25.04
CA LEU A 160 -35.94 3.65 24.21
C LEU A 160 -34.62 4.42 24.29
N PHE A 161 -34.08 4.56 25.50
CA PHE A 161 -32.80 5.24 25.75
C PHE A 161 -31.58 4.44 25.25
N LEU A 162 -31.67 3.11 25.28
CA LEU A 162 -30.60 2.23 24.81
C LEU A 162 -30.51 2.23 23.27
N TRP A 163 -31.65 2.28 22.57
CA TRP A 163 -31.70 2.33 21.11
C TRP A 163 -31.23 3.67 20.53
N THR A 164 -31.48 4.80 21.21
CA THR A 164 -30.97 6.11 20.81
C THR A 164 -29.45 6.23 20.95
N VAL A 165 -28.85 5.52 21.91
CA VAL A 165 -27.41 5.57 22.22
C VAL A 165 -26.58 4.51 21.49
N PHE A 166 -27.17 3.41 20.99
CA PHE A 166 -26.39 2.32 20.39
C PHE A 166 -26.73 1.98 18.93
N PHE A 167 -27.93 2.31 18.42
CA PHE A 167 -28.30 1.85 17.07
C PHE A 167 -29.44 2.68 16.42
N PRO A 168 -29.13 3.81 15.76
CA PRO A 168 -30.14 4.72 15.19
C PRO A 168 -31.13 4.06 14.20
N PRO A 169 -30.73 3.15 13.28
CA PRO A 169 -31.68 2.45 12.41
C PRO A 169 -32.69 1.57 13.16
N GLY A 170 -32.34 1.08 14.36
CA GLY A 170 -33.21 0.30 15.23
C GLY A 170 -34.39 1.09 15.77
N LEU A 171 -34.26 2.42 15.91
CA LEU A 171 -35.32 3.33 16.34
C LEU A 171 -36.48 3.37 15.33
N ILE A 172 -36.21 3.22 14.03
CA ILE A 172 -37.22 3.16 12.95
C ILE A 172 -38.02 1.85 13.04
N LEU A 173 -37.34 0.74 13.26
CA LEU A 173 -37.96 -0.58 13.34
C LEU A 173 -38.75 -0.77 14.65
N TRP A 174 -38.26 -0.19 15.74
CA TRP A 174 -38.92 -0.17 17.04
C TRP A 174 -40.15 0.77 17.07
N SER A 175 -40.05 1.99 16.50
CA SER A 175 -41.17 2.95 16.48
C SER A 175 -42.36 2.45 15.63
N ARG A 176 -42.11 1.66 14.58
CA ARG A 176 -43.15 0.99 13.77
C ARG A 176 -44.16 0.18 14.60
N ARG A 177 -43.81 -0.25 15.82
CA ARG A 177 -44.67 -1.08 16.68
C ARG A 177 -45.41 -0.30 17.79
N GLN A 178 -45.25 1.02 17.93
CA GLN A 178 -45.82 1.82 19.04
C GLN A 178 -47.07 2.63 18.66
N LYS A 179 -47.99 2.93 19.59
CA LYS A 179 -49.18 3.79 19.33
C LYS A 179 -48.81 5.28 19.18
N TYR A 180 -49.68 6.06 18.52
CA TYR A 180 -49.54 7.52 18.44
C TYR A 180 -49.63 8.12 19.85
N PRO A 181 -48.69 9.00 20.31
CA PRO A 181 -47.80 9.89 19.55
C PRO A 181 -46.29 9.52 19.52
N LEU A 182 -45.85 8.40 20.10
CA LEU A 182 -44.42 8.04 20.21
C LEU A 182 -43.71 7.85 18.84
N ARG A 183 -44.46 7.51 17.79
CA ARG A 183 -43.96 7.34 16.43
C ARG A 183 -43.37 8.63 15.84
N TRP A 184 -43.94 9.78 16.18
CA TRP A 184 -43.48 11.08 15.67
C TRP A 184 -42.27 11.60 16.44
N VAL A 185 -42.20 11.34 17.74
CA VAL A 185 -41.02 11.65 18.56
C VAL A 185 -39.77 10.92 18.01
N ALA A 186 -39.91 9.65 17.61
CA ALA A 186 -38.82 8.90 17.01
C ALA A 186 -38.31 9.51 15.69
N VAL A 187 -39.19 10.10 14.86
CA VAL A 187 -38.82 10.76 13.59
C VAL A 187 -37.98 12.02 13.82
N VAL A 188 -38.25 12.78 14.88
CA VAL A 188 -37.46 13.98 15.25
C VAL A 188 -36.14 13.59 15.92
N VAL A 189 -36.12 12.51 16.70
CA VAL A 189 -34.93 12.05 17.46
C VAL A 189 -33.91 11.31 16.58
N LEU A 190 -34.31 10.72 15.46
CA LEU A 190 -33.43 9.95 14.56
C LEU A 190 -32.31 10.76 13.89
N PRO A 191 -32.59 11.94 13.30
CA PRO A 191 -31.54 12.79 12.74
C PRO A 191 -30.59 13.32 13.83
N ILE A 192 -31.14 13.65 15.01
CA ILE A 192 -30.39 14.21 16.15
C ILE A 192 -29.46 13.14 16.77
N SER A 193 -29.95 11.90 16.94
CA SER A 193 -29.15 10.77 17.43
C SER A 193 -28.06 10.34 16.45
N SER A 194 -28.33 10.40 15.15
CA SER A 194 -27.34 10.10 14.11
C SER A 194 -26.24 11.17 14.04
N LEU A 195 -26.58 12.45 14.25
CA LEU A 195 -25.60 13.53 14.41
C LEU A 195 -24.79 13.39 15.71
N HIS A 196 -25.42 13.02 16.83
CA HIS A 196 -24.71 12.79 18.09
C HIS A 196 -23.64 11.71 17.97
N PHE A 197 -23.91 10.59 17.29
CA PHE A 197 -22.97 9.49 17.13
C PHE A 197 -21.65 9.87 16.43
N LEU A 198 -21.72 10.77 15.45
CA LEU A 198 -20.54 11.27 14.75
C LEU A 198 -19.70 12.23 15.61
N TYR A 199 -20.31 12.87 16.61
CA TYR A 199 -19.67 13.79 17.55
C TYR A 199 -19.28 13.16 18.90
N ILE A 200 -19.65 11.89 19.17
CA ILE A 200 -19.27 11.15 20.39
C ILE A 200 -17.76 11.22 20.67
N PRO A 201 -16.85 11.04 19.68
CA PRO A 201 -15.42 11.11 19.93
C PRO A 201 -14.92 12.52 20.34
N SER A 202 -15.62 13.58 19.91
CA SER A 202 -15.34 14.98 20.31
C SER A 202 -15.83 15.27 21.74
N TRP A 203 -17.01 14.75 22.10
CA TRP A 203 -17.54 14.85 23.46
C TRP A 203 -16.70 14.08 24.49
N ILE A 204 -16.27 12.86 24.13
CA ILE A 204 -15.35 12.05 24.93
C ILE A 204 -14.04 12.80 25.12
N ASP A 205 -13.51 13.45 24.09
CA ASP A 205 -12.31 14.27 24.25
C ASP A 205 -12.48 15.45 25.22
N GLN A 206 -13.60 16.17 25.17
CA GLN A 206 -13.86 17.28 26.10
C GLN A 206 -14.02 16.82 27.55
N LEU A 207 -14.50 15.59 27.78
CA LEU A 207 -14.74 15.03 29.10
C LEU A 207 -13.50 14.37 29.74
N ILE A 208 -12.70 13.65 28.96
CA ILE A 208 -11.57 12.84 29.46
C ILE A 208 -10.22 13.15 28.79
N GLY A 209 -10.18 14.12 27.87
CA GLY A 209 -8.94 14.60 27.23
C GLY A 209 -8.27 13.55 26.35
N VAL A 210 -9.05 12.70 25.69
CA VAL A 210 -8.56 11.50 24.97
C VAL A 210 -7.73 11.86 23.72
N THR A 211 -7.86 13.06 23.16
CA THR A 211 -6.95 13.56 22.12
C THR A 211 -5.54 13.77 22.63
N ARG A 212 -5.33 13.84 23.95
CA ARG A 212 -4.00 13.90 24.58
C ARG A 212 -3.41 12.51 24.81
N TRP A 213 -4.21 11.45 24.67
CA TRP A 213 -3.72 10.09 24.80
C TRP A 213 -2.85 9.76 23.60
N SER A 214 -1.59 9.46 23.90
CA SER A 214 -0.63 8.99 22.93
C SER A 214 0.02 7.73 23.41
N PHE A 215 0.26 6.81 22.49
CA PHE A 215 1.15 5.68 22.73
C PHE A 215 2.45 5.92 21.99
N VAL A 216 3.54 5.54 22.64
CA VAL A 216 4.89 5.61 22.09
C VAL A 216 5.14 4.31 21.35
N VAL A 217 5.26 4.39 20.03
CA VAL A 217 5.69 3.26 19.20
C VAL A 217 7.21 3.14 19.33
N GLY A 218 7.78 1.94 19.12
CA GLY A 218 9.16 1.56 19.50
C GLY A 218 10.32 2.42 18.95
N ASP A 219 10.03 3.42 18.13
CA ASP A 219 10.94 4.45 17.61
C ASP A 219 10.84 5.80 18.36
N GLY A 220 10.10 5.87 19.48
CA GLY A 220 9.95 7.08 20.28
C GLY A 220 8.88 8.05 19.77
N THR A 221 8.18 7.72 18.67
CA THR A 221 7.14 8.56 18.10
C THR A 221 5.81 8.42 18.85
N ARG A 222 5.21 9.56 19.24
CA ARG A 222 3.89 9.62 19.91
C ARG A 222 2.79 9.75 18.87
N VAL A 223 1.89 8.76 18.82
CA VAL A 223 0.71 8.75 17.92
C VAL A 223 -0.52 9.15 18.72
N TYR A 224 -1.34 10.07 18.17
CA TYR A 224 -2.57 10.59 18.80
C TYR A 224 -3.80 10.11 18.01
N PRO A 225 -4.19 8.84 18.15
CA PRO A 225 -5.16 8.17 17.27
C PRO A 225 -6.53 8.86 17.20
N VAL A 226 -6.98 9.44 18.32
CA VAL A 226 -8.30 10.12 18.40
C VAL A 226 -8.25 11.52 17.80
N ALA A 227 -7.13 12.23 17.94
CA ALA A 227 -6.94 13.55 17.34
C ALA A 227 -6.89 13.46 15.81
N ASP A 228 -6.18 12.45 15.28
CA ASP A 228 -6.07 12.21 13.84
C ASP A 228 -7.41 11.79 13.22
N TYR A 229 -8.22 11.00 13.95
CA TYR A 229 -9.58 10.62 13.54
C TYR A 229 -10.54 11.83 13.43
N LEU A 230 -10.54 12.71 14.44
CA LEU A 230 -11.38 13.91 14.45
C LEU A 230 -11.00 14.91 13.35
N ALA A 231 -9.70 15.03 13.02
CA ALA A 231 -9.23 15.86 11.92
C ALA A 231 -9.73 15.36 10.55
N GLY A 232 -9.85 14.03 10.36
CA GLY A 232 -10.39 13.42 9.14
C GLY A 232 -11.90 13.64 8.97
N LEU A 233 -12.68 13.60 10.05
CA LEU A 233 -14.13 13.86 10.02
C LEU A 233 -14.47 15.29 9.59
N ASN A 234 -13.66 16.27 9.99
CA ASN A 234 -13.83 17.68 9.61
C ASN A 234 -13.71 17.91 8.08
N GLY A 235 -12.95 17.05 7.37
CA GLY A 235 -12.81 17.10 5.92
C GLY A 235 -13.92 16.37 5.13
N GLY A 236 -14.78 15.60 5.80
CA GLY A 236 -15.74 14.67 5.19
C GLY A 236 -17.22 15.08 5.26
N PHE A 237 -17.53 16.28 5.74
CA PHE A 237 -18.90 16.75 6.01
C PHE A 237 -19.89 16.54 4.83
N TRP A 238 -19.40 16.67 3.59
CA TRP A 238 -20.21 16.50 2.38
C TRP A 238 -20.66 15.05 2.11
N PHE A 239 -19.89 14.04 2.53
CA PHE A 239 -20.26 12.63 2.32
C PHE A 239 -21.44 12.21 3.20
N VAL A 240 -21.54 12.77 4.41
CA VAL A 240 -22.68 12.54 5.32
C VAL A 240 -23.95 13.19 4.78
N LEU A 241 -23.83 14.40 4.20
CA LEU A 241 -24.96 15.10 3.57
C LEU A 241 -25.52 14.32 2.37
N ILE A 242 -24.65 13.77 1.53
CA ILE A 242 -25.01 12.96 0.35
C ILE A 242 -25.67 11.63 0.78
N ALA A 243 -25.16 10.97 1.81
CA ALA A 243 -25.76 9.75 2.36
C ALA A 243 -27.18 9.99 2.89
N CYS A 244 -27.41 11.11 3.59
CA CYS A 244 -28.74 11.51 4.07
C CYS A 244 -29.72 11.79 2.92
N LEU A 245 -29.26 12.45 1.84
CA LEU A 245 -30.07 12.76 0.66
C LEU A 245 -30.43 11.52 -0.19
N LEU A 246 -29.65 10.44 -0.12
CA LEU A 246 -29.92 9.19 -0.84
C LEU A 246 -30.88 8.25 -0.10
N VAL A 247 -30.89 8.28 1.24
CA VAL A 247 -31.73 7.39 2.07
C VAL A 247 -33.20 7.88 2.12
N ALA A 248 -33.43 9.20 2.17
CA ALA A 248 -34.79 9.74 2.28
C ALA A 248 -35.72 9.39 1.09
N PRO A 249 -35.31 9.49 -0.19
CA PRO A 249 -36.17 9.16 -1.33
C PRO A 249 -36.49 7.66 -1.45
N ALA A 250 -35.54 6.81 -1.08
CA ALA A 250 -35.71 5.35 -1.08
C ALA A 250 -36.76 4.90 -0.05
N THR A 251 -36.75 5.53 1.14
CA THR A 251 -37.76 5.28 2.18
C THR A 251 -39.15 5.79 1.80
N TRP A 252 -39.24 6.91 1.04
CA TRP A 252 -40.50 7.48 0.56
C TRP A 252 -41.20 6.58 -0.48
N LYS A 253 -40.46 6.08 -1.48
CA LYS A 253 -41.03 5.16 -2.49
C LYS A 253 -41.46 3.82 -1.90
N PHE A 254 -40.74 3.31 -0.90
CA PHE A 254 -41.07 2.05 -0.23
C PHE A 254 -42.41 2.12 0.53
N TRP A 255 -42.78 3.29 1.07
CA TRP A 255 -44.01 3.46 1.83
C TRP A 255 -45.26 3.79 0.98
N GLN A 256 -45.10 4.36 -0.22
CA GLN A 256 -46.21 4.49 -1.18
C GLN A 256 -46.74 3.13 -1.68
N TRP A 257 -45.88 2.10 -1.73
CA TRP A 257 -46.25 0.74 -2.13
C TRP A 257 -47.15 0.06 -1.09
N ASP A 258 -46.91 0.31 0.20
CA ASP A 258 -47.71 -0.25 1.31
C ASP A 258 -49.11 0.38 1.42
N PHE A 259 -49.24 1.65 1.03
CA PHE A 259 -50.53 2.35 0.95
C PHE A 259 -51.43 1.77 -0.16
N ARG A 260 -50.87 1.47 -1.35
CA ARG A 260 -51.61 0.84 -2.46
C ARG A 260 -52.08 -0.59 -2.16
N ARG A 261 -51.37 -1.29 -1.27
CA ARG A 261 -51.68 -2.66 -0.85
C ARG A 261 -52.93 -2.76 0.04
N ARG A 262 -53.27 -1.69 0.77
CA ARG A 262 -54.44 -1.63 1.66
C ARG A 262 -55.74 -1.39 0.91
N ILE A 263 -55.71 -0.56 -0.13
CA ILE A 263 -56.88 -0.30 -1.00
C ILE A 263 -57.36 -1.60 -1.70
N ALA A 264 -56.44 -2.53 -1.99
CA ALA A 264 -56.79 -3.84 -2.56
C ALA A 264 -57.37 -4.83 -1.53
N ALA A 265 -57.17 -4.59 -0.23
CA ALA A 265 -57.67 -5.44 0.84
C ALA A 265 -59.13 -5.10 1.23
N ASP A 266 -59.55 -3.84 1.08
CA ASP A 266 -60.91 -3.39 1.41
C ASP A 266 -61.99 -3.87 0.40
N VAL A 267 -61.62 -4.48 -0.73
CA VAL A 267 -62.55 -4.95 -1.78
C VAL A 267 -63.05 -6.40 -1.57
N PHE A 268 -62.44 -7.16 -0.66
CA PHE A 268 -62.71 -8.61 -0.46
C PHE A 268 -63.57 -8.94 0.78
N ASP A 269 -64.29 -7.97 1.34
CA ASP A 269 -64.86 -8.03 2.71
C ASP A 269 -66.22 -8.75 2.86
N GLU A 270 -66.84 -9.28 1.81
CA GLU A 270 -68.19 -9.89 1.92
C GLU A 270 -68.23 -11.33 2.45
N ARG A 271 -67.09 -11.97 2.78
CA ARG A 271 -67.05 -13.40 3.21
C ARG A 271 -66.34 -13.70 4.53
N CYS A 272 -65.92 -12.69 5.29
CA CYS A 272 -65.28 -12.91 6.60
C CYS A 272 -66.25 -13.56 7.60
N GLY A 273 -65.89 -14.73 8.15
CA GLY A 273 -66.57 -15.33 9.32
C GLY A 273 -67.44 -16.58 9.10
N THR A 274 -67.23 -17.35 8.02
CA THR A 274 -67.86 -18.68 7.84
C THR A 274 -66.84 -19.81 7.99
N ASP A 275 -67.27 -21.03 8.36
CA ASP A 275 -66.41 -22.20 8.60
C ASP A 275 -65.56 -22.65 7.38
N THR A 276 -65.80 -22.07 6.20
CA THR A 276 -65.00 -22.28 4.99
C THR A 276 -63.95 -21.21 4.74
N ASP A 277 -63.72 -20.29 5.68
CA ASP A 277 -62.72 -19.21 5.59
C ASP A 277 -61.29 -19.77 5.81
N PRO A 278 -60.39 -19.70 4.80
CA PRO A 278 -59.04 -20.24 4.92
C PRO A 278 -58.13 -19.46 5.89
N VAL A 279 -58.59 -18.34 6.46
CA VAL A 279 -57.76 -17.39 7.23
C VAL A 279 -57.83 -17.60 8.75
N ASP A 280 -58.79 -18.39 9.26
CA ASP A 280 -59.07 -18.48 10.71
C ASP A 280 -58.06 -19.28 11.56
N ARG A 281 -56.94 -19.72 10.95
CA ARG A 281 -55.81 -20.33 11.67
C ARG A 281 -54.60 -19.41 11.83
N TRP A 282 -54.56 -18.27 11.15
CA TRP A 282 -53.38 -17.39 11.14
C TRP A 282 -53.34 -16.40 12.32
N TRP A 283 -54.49 -16.11 12.95
CA TRP A 283 -54.63 -15.01 13.91
C TRP A 283 -54.79 -15.41 15.38
N ARG A 284 -54.87 -16.71 15.70
CA ARG A 284 -54.78 -17.18 17.10
C ARG A 284 -53.31 -17.14 17.56
N ASN A 285 -52.91 -15.95 17.98
CA ASN A 285 -51.68 -15.65 18.71
C ASN A 285 -51.80 -16.16 20.16
N ASP A 286 -51.16 -17.28 20.48
CA ASP A 286 -50.76 -17.59 21.86
C ASP A 286 -49.52 -16.73 22.18
N LEU A 287 -49.72 -15.64 22.93
CA LEU A 287 -48.70 -14.63 23.23
C LEU A 287 -47.85 -14.93 24.48
N GLU A 288 -48.09 -16.03 25.18
CA GLU A 288 -47.47 -16.30 26.51
C GLU A 288 -46.27 -17.28 26.49
N SER A 289 -45.93 -17.93 25.37
CA SER A 289 -44.99 -19.07 25.39
C SER A 289 -43.58 -18.85 24.84
N ILE A 290 -43.19 -17.63 24.42
CA ILE A 290 -41.87 -17.43 23.77
C ILE A 290 -41.08 -16.31 24.46
N SER A 291 -40.11 -16.71 25.31
CA SER A 291 -39.07 -15.81 25.83
C SER A 291 -38.31 -15.16 24.67
N TYR A 292 -38.42 -13.84 24.51
CA TYR A 292 -37.76 -13.08 23.45
C TYR A 292 -36.25 -12.98 23.68
N SER A 293 -35.51 -13.96 23.17
CA SER A 293 -34.05 -13.94 23.11
C SER A 293 -33.55 -12.98 22.02
N TRP A 294 -32.63 -12.08 22.39
CA TRP A 294 -31.96 -11.12 21.50
C TRP A 294 -30.57 -11.58 21.05
N ASN A 295 -30.21 -12.83 21.32
CA ASN A 295 -28.92 -13.38 20.95
C ASN A 295 -28.86 -13.54 19.41
N PRO A 296 -27.91 -12.90 18.71
CA PRO A 296 -27.72 -13.08 17.26
C PRO A 296 -27.30 -14.51 16.86
N LEU A 297 -26.85 -15.30 17.83
CA LEU A 297 -26.51 -16.72 17.66
C LEU A 297 -27.69 -17.66 18.00
N ASP A 298 -28.79 -17.13 18.53
CA ASP A 298 -29.99 -17.91 18.78
C ASP A 298 -30.83 -18.03 17.52
N GLN A 299 -30.84 -19.24 16.96
CA GLN A 299 -31.53 -19.56 15.73
C GLN A 299 -33.06 -19.57 15.87
N ASN A 300 -33.57 -19.58 17.11
CA ASN A 300 -34.99 -19.48 17.40
C ASN A 300 -35.45 -18.05 17.66
N ALA A 301 -34.55 -17.07 17.52
CA ALA A 301 -34.89 -15.70 17.81
C ALA A 301 -36.03 -15.20 16.92
N TRP A 302 -36.91 -14.41 17.54
CA TRP A 302 -38.17 -13.96 16.98
C TRP A 302 -38.01 -13.17 15.67
N TYR A 303 -36.86 -12.52 15.45
CA TYR A 303 -36.58 -11.69 14.27
C TYR A 303 -36.37 -12.50 12.98
N TYR A 304 -36.24 -13.84 13.04
CA TYR A 304 -36.25 -14.69 11.84
C TYR A 304 -37.66 -14.96 11.27
N GLY A 305 -38.72 -14.56 11.98
CA GLY A 305 -40.12 -14.75 11.56
C GLY A 305 -40.60 -16.21 11.63
N MET A 306 -41.89 -16.46 11.43
CA MET A 306 -42.45 -17.84 11.38
C MET A 306 -42.57 -18.38 9.96
N HIS A 307 -42.75 -17.51 8.97
CA HIS A 307 -42.73 -17.87 7.55
C HIS A 307 -41.32 -17.72 6.98
N SER A 308 -40.92 -18.66 6.12
CA SER A 308 -39.59 -18.72 5.47
C SER A 308 -38.39 -18.53 6.41
N ARG A 309 -38.52 -18.99 7.66
CA ARG A 309 -37.50 -18.86 8.72
C ARG A 309 -36.11 -19.33 8.28
N LYS A 310 -36.04 -20.46 7.56
CA LYS A 310 -34.78 -21.00 7.01
C LYS A 310 -34.10 -20.06 6.02
N LEU A 311 -34.88 -19.35 5.20
CA LEU A 311 -34.35 -18.34 4.26
C LEU A 311 -33.76 -17.15 5.03
N ASN A 312 -34.48 -16.64 6.03
CA ASN A 312 -34.01 -15.50 6.84
C ASN A 312 -32.77 -15.84 7.68
N GLN A 313 -32.70 -17.06 8.22
CA GLN A 313 -31.51 -17.60 8.89
C GLN A 313 -30.31 -17.67 7.92
N SER A 314 -30.53 -18.21 6.72
CA SER A 314 -29.50 -18.35 5.68
C SER A 314 -28.98 -16.99 5.19
N VAL A 315 -29.87 -16.03 4.96
CA VAL A 315 -29.51 -14.66 4.54
C VAL A 315 -28.72 -13.94 5.63
N THR A 316 -29.15 -14.05 6.89
CA THR A 316 -28.44 -13.41 8.00
C THR A 316 -27.04 -14.01 8.20
N ALA A 317 -26.92 -15.33 8.08
CA ALA A 317 -25.62 -16.01 8.15
C ALA A 317 -24.70 -15.65 6.97
N LEU A 318 -25.24 -15.51 5.76
CA LEU A 318 -24.49 -15.04 4.59
C LEU A 318 -23.94 -13.62 4.80
N VAL A 319 -24.79 -12.70 5.28
CA VAL A 319 -24.41 -11.29 5.49
C VAL A 319 -23.36 -11.17 6.60
N SER A 320 -23.56 -11.85 7.74
CA SER A 320 -22.63 -11.81 8.87
C SER A 320 -21.28 -12.46 8.52
N TYR A 321 -21.28 -13.59 7.81
CA TYR A 321 -20.06 -14.22 7.31
C TYR A 321 -19.33 -13.32 6.32
N SER A 322 -20.04 -12.71 5.37
CA SER A 322 -19.44 -11.81 4.37
C SER A 322 -18.78 -10.60 5.04
N PHE A 323 -19.44 -10.02 6.05
CA PHE A 323 -18.88 -8.92 6.83
C PHE A 323 -17.66 -9.35 7.64
N ALA A 324 -17.74 -10.47 8.37
CA ALA A 324 -16.63 -10.99 9.16
C ALA A 324 -15.41 -11.36 8.30
N PHE A 325 -15.65 -11.96 7.14
CA PHE A 325 -14.61 -12.27 6.16
C PHE A 325 -13.96 -11.00 5.61
N ALA A 326 -14.75 -10.00 5.22
CA ALA A 326 -14.24 -8.71 4.74
C ALA A 326 -13.42 -7.99 5.83
N LEU A 327 -13.93 -7.97 7.06
CA LEU A 327 -13.21 -7.38 8.20
C LEU A 327 -11.89 -8.12 8.48
N THR A 328 -11.90 -9.44 8.48
CA THR A 328 -10.68 -10.25 8.69
C THR A 328 -9.68 -10.05 7.55
N PHE A 329 -10.15 -10.00 6.30
CA PHE A 329 -9.31 -9.71 5.14
C PHE A 329 -8.69 -8.32 5.21
N LEU A 330 -9.47 -7.30 5.63
CA LEU A 330 -8.96 -5.95 5.83
C LEU A 330 -7.96 -5.88 6.98
N LEU A 331 -8.24 -6.52 8.11
CA LEU A 331 -7.34 -6.56 9.26
C LEU A 331 -6.03 -7.28 8.91
N LEU A 332 -6.08 -8.47 8.32
CA LEU A 332 -4.87 -9.19 7.88
C LEU A 332 -4.13 -8.46 6.75
N GLY A 333 -4.86 -7.80 5.85
CA GLY A 333 -4.31 -6.95 4.80
C GLY A 333 -3.58 -5.72 5.35
N GLN A 334 -3.96 -5.24 6.54
CA GLN A 334 -3.27 -4.16 7.24
C GLN A 334 -2.03 -4.63 8.03
N ILE A 335 -1.89 -5.93 8.33
CA ILE A 335 -0.68 -6.50 8.96
C ILE A 335 0.46 -6.64 7.91
N GLY A 336 0.15 -6.47 6.62
CA GLY A 336 1.14 -6.31 5.56
C GLY A 336 1.67 -4.88 5.50
N GLY A 337 2.61 -4.53 6.37
CA GLY A 337 3.52 -3.42 6.07
C GLY A 337 4.26 -3.79 4.79
N CYS A 338 3.89 -3.20 3.66
CA CYS A 338 4.62 -3.36 2.39
C CYS A 338 5.98 -2.70 2.54
N SER A 339 6.91 -3.29 3.30
CA SER A 339 8.29 -2.86 3.35
C SER A 339 8.87 -3.06 1.95
N GLU A 340 9.35 -2.00 1.34
CA GLU A 340 10.01 -2.09 0.05
C GLU A 340 11.50 -2.00 0.27
N ILE A 341 12.28 -2.85 -0.39
CA ILE A 341 13.72 -2.92 -0.19
C ILE A 341 14.38 -2.45 -1.48
N TYR A 342 15.27 -1.48 -1.35
CA TYR A 342 16.18 -1.08 -2.41
C TYR A 342 17.58 -1.64 -2.11
N GLU A 343 18.20 -2.26 -3.11
CA GLU A 343 19.58 -2.73 -3.03
C GLU A 343 20.37 -2.25 -4.26
N MET A 344 21.52 -1.64 -4.01
CA MET A 344 22.43 -1.18 -5.06
C MET A 344 23.17 -2.36 -5.71
N PRO A 345 23.62 -2.25 -6.98
CA PRO A 345 24.42 -3.28 -7.60
C PRO A 345 25.77 -3.44 -6.90
N ALA A 346 26.16 -4.67 -6.59
CA ALA A 346 27.48 -4.98 -6.02
C ALA A 346 28.62 -4.66 -7.00
N GLY A 347 29.71 -4.10 -6.49
CA GLY A 347 30.97 -3.92 -7.21
C GLY A 347 31.94 -3.06 -6.41
N GLY A 348 33.07 -2.75 -7.00
CA GLY A 348 34.10 -1.92 -6.40
C GLY A 348 34.79 -1.14 -7.51
N GLY A 349 34.38 0.12 -7.68
CA GLY A 349 35.10 1.06 -8.51
C GLY A 349 36.21 1.70 -7.69
N GLU A 350 37.41 1.79 -8.26
CA GLU A 350 38.46 2.64 -7.72
C GLU A 350 38.20 4.08 -8.18
N GLN A 351 37.80 4.93 -7.24
CA GLN A 351 37.78 6.37 -7.48
C GLN A 351 39.20 6.90 -7.26
N GLN A 352 40.05 6.85 -8.28
CA GLN A 352 41.31 7.59 -8.24
C GLN A 352 40.97 9.09 -8.26
N GLN A 353 41.40 9.81 -7.23
CA GLN A 353 41.37 11.27 -7.25
C GLN A 353 42.33 11.74 -8.34
N ILE A 354 41.81 12.00 -9.54
CA ILE A 354 42.61 12.60 -10.60
C ILE A 354 42.86 14.06 -10.17
N ALA A 355 44.00 14.29 -9.52
CA ALA A 355 44.49 15.65 -9.29
C ALA A 355 44.68 16.29 -10.67
N GLN A 356 43.94 17.38 -10.95
CA GLN A 356 44.11 18.13 -12.20
C GLN A 356 45.55 18.63 -12.28
N GLN A 357 46.38 17.97 -13.09
CA GLN A 357 47.66 18.52 -13.48
C GLN A 357 47.41 19.56 -14.57
N VAL A 358 47.38 20.82 -14.17
CA VAL A 358 47.29 21.94 -15.14
C VAL A 358 48.64 22.06 -15.83
N LYS A 359 48.78 21.50 -17.04
CA LYS A 359 49.90 21.82 -17.92
C LYS A 359 49.62 23.15 -18.62
N VAL A 360 50.27 24.19 -18.13
CA VAL A 360 50.25 25.53 -18.74
C VAL A 360 51.10 25.50 -20.01
N GLN A 361 50.48 25.44 -21.18
CA GLN A 361 51.19 25.69 -22.44
C GLN A 361 51.11 27.18 -22.78
N LYS A 362 52.26 27.85 -22.73
CA LYS A 362 52.41 29.24 -23.17
C LYS A 362 52.48 29.27 -24.69
N VAL A 363 51.42 29.75 -25.35
CA VAL A 363 51.40 29.90 -26.81
C VAL A 363 51.82 31.33 -27.15
N ILE A 364 53.08 31.50 -27.57
CA ILE A 364 53.56 32.81 -28.04
C ILE A 364 52.96 33.04 -29.43
N LYS A 365 51.96 33.93 -29.56
CA LYS A 365 51.54 34.41 -30.88
C LYS A 365 52.66 35.27 -31.48
N ARG A 366 52.84 35.12 -32.79
CA ARG A 366 53.85 35.73 -33.69
C ARG A 366 54.66 36.90 -33.06
N LYS A 367 55.97 36.69 -32.95
CA LYS A 367 56.93 37.75 -32.63
C LYS A 367 56.97 38.76 -33.78
N TYR A 368 56.48 39.97 -33.55
CA TYR A 368 56.69 41.07 -34.48
C TYR A 368 58.17 41.42 -34.50
N VAL A 369 58.83 41.29 -35.67
CA VAL A 369 60.20 41.78 -35.86
C VAL A 369 60.08 43.24 -36.26
N VAL A 370 60.32 44.14 -35.30
CA VAL A 370 60.27 45.59 -35.52
C VAL A 370 61.64 46.06 -36.02
N ASN A 371 61.66 46.88 -37.07
CA ASN A 371 62.88 47.49 -37.58
C ASN A 371 63.46 48.47 -36.53
N PRO A 372 64.70 48.29 -36.05
CA PRO A 372 65.32 49.15 -35.03
C PRO A 372 65.40 50.64 -35.39
N PHE A 373 65.29 50.99 -36.67
CA PHE A 373 65.41 52.36 -37.18
C PHE A 373 64.07 53.05 -37.49
N SER A 374 62.93 52.44 -37.14
CA SER A 374 61.63 53.09 -37.36
C SER A 374 61.38 54.22 -36.36
N ALA A 375 60.88 55.37 -36.82
CA ALA A 375 60.55 56.53 -35.99
C ALA A 375 59.36 56.32 -35.03
N ILE A 376 58.74 55.13 -35.02
CA ILE A 376 57.58 54.79 -34.19
C ILE A 376 58.05 53.90 -33.03
N LEU A 377 57.92 54.42 -31.80
CA LEU A 377 58.18 53.69 -30.57
C LEU A 377 57.03 52.71 -30.30
N PHE A 378 57.19 51.44 -30.70
CA PHE A 378 56.21 50.39 -30.44
C PHE A 378 56.47 49.76 -29.06
N GLN A 379 55.79 50.23 -28.02
CA GLN A 379 55.69 49.49 -26.75
C GLN A 379 54.55 48.47 -26.87
N VAL A 380 54.85 47.25 -27.32
CA VAL A 380 53.89 46.15 -27.25
C VAL A 380 54.12 45.42 -25.92
N PRO A 381 53.21 45.51 -24.93
CA PRO A 381 53.28 44.64 -23.77
C PRO A 381 53.15 43.18 -24.27
N PRO A 382 53.92 42.22 -23.72
CA PRO A 382 53.79 40.83 -24.13
C PRO A 382 52.36 40.33 -23.82
N ILE A 383 51.57 40.07 -24.87
CA ILE A 383 50.27 39.40 -24.73
C ILE A 383 50.55 37.90 -24.67
N ASP A 384 50.73 37.40 -23.46
CA ASP A 384 50.86 35.97 -23.20
C ASP A 384 49.45 35.34 -23.11
N ASP A 385 48.94 34.81 -24.23
CA ASP A 385 47.74 33.97 -24.21
C ASP A 385 48.10 32.61 -23.59
N ILE A 386 47.70 32.39 -22.34
CA ILE A 386 47.81 31.08 -21.69
C ILE A 386 46.65 30.21 -22.16
N LYS A 387 46.91 29.23 -23.03
CA LYS A 387 45.93 28.18 -23.32
C LYS A 387 46.10 27.06 -22.29
N LEU A 388 45.12 26.93 -21.39
CA LEU A 388 45.05 25.83 -20.45
C LEU A 388 44.62 24.56 -21.20
N GLN A 389 45.54 23.61 -21.42
CA GLN A 389 45.19 22.27 -21.88
C GLN A 389 44.82 21.41 -20.66
N LEU A 390 43.57 21.49 -20.21
CA LEU A 390 43.04 20.73 -19.07
C LEU A 390 42.57 19.30 -19.45
N THR A 391 42.35 19.03 -20.73
CA THR A 391 41.54 17.88 -21.18
C THR A 391 42.34 16.60 -21.48
N GLU A 392 43.59 16.70 -21.93
CA GLU A 392 44.30 15.55 -22.51
C GLU A 392 44.85 14.54 -21.48
N LEU A 393 45.11 14.97 -20.24
CA LEU A 393 45.58 14.08 -19.14
C LEU A 393 44.44 13.47 -18.31
N THR A 394 43.23 14.03 -18.39
CA THR A 394 42.09 13.65 -17.53
C THR A 394 41.26 12.51 -18.13
N HIS A 395 41.40 12.28 -19.43
CA HIS A 395 40.81 11.12 -20.10
C HIS A 395 41.54 9.85 -19.63
N HIS A 396 40.77 8.85 -19.17
CA HIS A 396 41.13 7.42 -19.04
C HIS A 396 41.34 6.79 -17.64
N ALA A 397 41.30 7.52 -16.52
CA ALA A 397 41.54 6.90 -15.19
C ALA A 397 40.32 6.80 -14.25
N TYR A 398 39.09 7.02 -14.72
CA TYR A 398 37.89 6.80 -13.89
C TYR A 398 37.26 5.44 -14.17
N LYS A 399 37.20 4.60 -13.14
CA LYS A 399 36.43 3.35 -13.15
C LYS A 399 35.15 3.57 -12.37
N VAL A 400 34.01 3.44 -13.03
CA VAL A 400 32.70 3.66 -12.40
C VAL A 400 32.48 2.68 -11.24
N GLY A 401 31.92 3.18 -10.14
CA GLY A 401 31.71 2.47 -8.88
C GLY A 401 32.49 3.09 -7.71
N TYR A 402 32.23 2.61 -6.51
CA TYR A 402 32.93 3.06 -5.29
C TYR A 402 33.14 1.89 -4.32
N GLY A 403 34.39 1.73 -3.85
CA GLY A 403 34.78 0.79 -2.79
C GLY A 403 35.58 -0.43 -3.28
N GLN A 404 35.87 -1.36 -2.38
CA GLN A 404 36.71 -2.53 -2.68
C GLN A 404 35.94 -3.66 -3.38
N GLY A 405 36.40 -4.09 -4.55
CA GLY A 405 35.77 -5.18 -5.30
C GLY A 405 36.11 -5.19 -6.80
N LYS A 406 35.71 -6.24 -7.51
CA LYS A 406 35.78 -6.31 -8.99
C LYS A 406 34.42 -5.97 -9.58
N GLY A 407 34.38 -5.02 -10.53
CA GLY A 407 33.17 -4.66 -11.29
C GLY A 407 32.67 -3.24 -11.00
N ALA A 408 31.73 -2.75 -11.80
CA ALA A 408 31.35 -1.34 -11.85
C ALA A 408 30.38 -0.85 -10.73
N GLY A 409 29.98 -1.72 -9.80
CA GLY A 409 29.01 -1.40 -8.74
C GLY A 409 29.60 -0.74 -7.48
N TYR A 410 28.86 -0.83 -6.38
CA TYR A 410 29.17 -0.19 -5.10
C TYR A 410 29.45 -1.23 -4.00
N ALA A 411 30.35 -0.92 -3.07
CA ALA A 411 30.77 -1.86 -2.02
C ALA A 411 29.70 -2.14 -0.95
N GLY A 412 28.63 -1.32 -0.89
CA GLY A 412 27.39 -1.63 -0.15
C GLY A 412 26.35 -2.45 -0.92
N GLY A 413 26.60 -2.74 -2.20
CA GLY A 413 25.63 -3.39 -3.09
C GLY A 413 25.52 -4.91 -2.94
N THR A 414 24.44 -5.48 -3.45
CA THR A 414 24.19 -6.92 -3.44
C THR A 414 24.24 -7.52 -4.85
N LYS A 415 24.38 -8.85 -4.96
CA LYS A 415 24.43 -9.55 -6.25
C LYS A 415 23.19 -9.31 -7.12
N PHE A 416 22.04 -9.15 -6.46
CA PHE A 416 20.72 -8.95 -7.07
C PHE A 416 20.32 -7.47 -7.14
N GLY A 417 21.05 -6.59 -6.46
CA GLY A 417 20.82 -5.16 -6.49
C GLY A 417 21.01 -4.58 -7.89
N LYS A 418 20.19 -3.59 -8.20
CA LYS A 418 20.12 -2.93 -9.49
C LYS A 418 19.81 -1.46 -9.28
N VAL A 419 20.39 -0.60 -10.11
CA VAL A 419 19.96 0.80 -10.17
C VAL A 419 18.54 0.85 -10.70
N ARG A 420 17.62 1.43 -9.93
CA ARG A 420 16.23 1.67 -10.31
C ARG A 420 16.02 3.18 -10.43
N PHE A 421 15.39 3.59 -11.52
CA PHE A 421 14.96 4.97 -11.74
C PHE A 421 13.54 5.14 -11.21
N ILE A 422 13.39 5.79 -10.06
CA ILE A 422 12.10 5.91 -9.36
C ILE A 422 11.58 7.34 -9.52
N ARG A 423 10.45 7.47 -10.21
CA ARG A 423 9.70 8.72 -10.35
C ARG A 423 8.90 9.01 -9.09
N LEU A 424 8.92 10.25 -8.62
CA LEU A 424 8.19 10.69 -7.43
C LEU A 424 6.82 11.27 -7.83
N GLU A 425 5.74 10.60 -7.43
CA GLU A 425 4.37 11.05 -7.68
C GLU A 425 3.94 12.05 -6.61
N TYR A 426 3.44 13.20 -7.03
CA TYR A 426 2.92 14.27 -6.17
C TYR A 426 1.55 14.76 -6.65
N SER A 427 0.79 15.39 -5.75
CA SER A 427 -0.55 15.91 -6.09
C SER A 427 -0.48 17.31 -6.72
N GLY A 428 -1.48 17.66 -7.54
CA GLY A 428 -1.67 19.03 -8.06
C GLY A 428 -1.07 19.32 -9.45
N GLY A 429 -0.32 18.39 -10.03
CA GLY A 429 0.35 18.59 -11.32
C GLY A 429 0.59 17.31 -12.12
N ASP A 430 1.53 17.39 -13.05
CA ASP A 430 1.86 16.44 -14.13
C ASP A 430 3.22 15.76 -13.88
N TRP A 431 3.30 15.03 -12.78
CA TRP A 431 4.50 14.29 -12.38
C TRP A 431 4.92 13.21 -13.39
N ASP A 432 3.99 12.81 -14.26
CA ASP A 432 4.08 11.72 -15.25
C ASP A 432 4.51 12.18 -16.65
N GLN A 433 4.99 13.43 -16.78
CA GLN A 433 5.57 13.92 -18.04
C GLN A 433 6.71 13.02 -18.52
N ASP A 434 6.57 12.55 -19.75
CA ASP A 434 7.44 11.60 -20.45
C ASP A 434 7.80 10.37 -19.61
N PHE A 435 6.88 9.96 -18.73
CA PHE A 435 7.09 8.83 -17.85
C PHE A 435 7.14 7.51 -18.61
N GLY A 436 8.19 6.73 -18.33
CA GLY A 436 8.29 5.36 -18.80
C GLY A 436 9.14 5.19 -20.05
N ILE A 437 8.58 4.52 -21.05
CA ILE A 437 9.26 4.21 -22.31
C ILE A 437 9.32 5.50 -23.12
N GLY A 438 10.52 5.96 -23.44
CA GLY A 438 10.74 7.22 -24.15
C GLY A 438 11.78 8.10 -23.46
N ALA A 439 11.67 8.38 -22.15
CA ALA A 439 12.65 9.23 -21.45
C ALA A 439 13.33 8.53 -20.26
N ASP A 440 12.59 8.19 -19.20
CA ASP A 440 13.15 7.55 -17.99
C ASP A 440 13.87 6.24 -18.29
N MET A 441 13.26 5.42 -19.14
CA MET A 441 13.86 4.16 -19.56
C MET A 441 15.12 4.39 -20.41
N ASN A 442 15.13 5.41 -21.26
CA ASN A 442 16.28 5.77 -22.09
C ASN A 442 17.44 6.21 -21.22
N MET A 443 17.21 7.09 -20.22
CA MET A 443 18.23 7.47 -19.25
C MET A 443 18.76 6.26 -18.47
N LEU A 444 17.87 5.33 -18.05
CA LEU A 444 18.30 4.14 -17.32
C LEU A 444 19.12 3.16 -18.20
N ILE A 445 18.76 3.02 -19.48
CA ILE A 445 19.53 2.23 -20.46
C ILE A 445 20.88 2.89 -20.74
N GLU A 446 20.90 4.19 -21.01
CA GLU A 446 22.12 4.97 -21.24
C GLU A 446 23.05 4.91 -20.03
N TYR A 447 22.49 4.97 -18.82
CA TYR A 447 23.26 4.76 -17.59
C TYR A 447 23.93 3.38 -17.57
N ASN A 448 23.21 2.31 -17.94
CA ASN A 448 23.78 0.96 -18.02
C ASN A 448 24.91 0.87 -19.06
N VAL A 449 24.70 1.43 -20.26
CA VAL A 449 25.68 1.41 -21.35
C VAL A 449 26.95 2.17 -20.94
N ARG A 450 26.79 3.34 -20.34
CA ARG A 450 27.91 4.23 -19.96
C ARG A 450 28.70 3.72 -18.75
N THR A 451 28.01 3.12 -17.78
CA THR A 451 28.63 2.74 -16.50
C THR A 451 28.91 1.25 -16.36
N GLN A 452 28.28 0.40 -17.18
CA GLN A 452 28.26 -1.05 -17.03
C GLN A 452 27.65 -1.54 -15.70
N GLN A 453 26.97 -0.66 -14.94
CA GLN A 453 26.24 -1.04 -13.74
C GLN A 453 24.92 -1.73 -14.07
N LYS A 454 24.54 -2.74 -13.29
CA LYS A 454 23.26 -3.42 -13.48
C LYS A 454 22.10 -2.46 -13.20
N VAL A 455 21.21 -2.31 -14.17
CA VAL A 455 20.00 -1.51 -14.05
C VAL A 455 18.75 -2.38 -14.05
N HIS A 456 17.66 -1.84 -13.53
CA HIS A 456 16.35 -2.45 -13.63
C HIS A 456 15.81 -2.36 -15.07
N ASN A 457 14.99 -3.32 -15.49
CA ASN A 457 14.48 -3.40 -16.86
C ASN A 457 13.11 -2.70 -17.04
N LYS A 458 12.66 -1.98 -16.02
CA LYS A 458 11.39 -1.26 -16.00
C LYS A 458 11.56 0.02 -15.19
N THR A 459 10.88 1.06 -15.62
CA THR A 459 10.68 2.30 -14.87
C THR A 459 9.66 2.06 -13.76
N GLU A 460 9.76 2.86 -12.72
CA GLU A 460 8.91 2.73 -11.54
C GLU A 460 8.54 4.11 -11.01
N SER A 461 7.36 4.21 -10.40
CA SER A 461 6.89 5.42 -9.74
C SER A 461 6.45 5.11 -8.31
N ARG A 462 6.62 6.06 -7.40
CA ARG A 462 6.15 5.94 -6.01
C ARG A 462 5.57 7.27 -5.55
N THR A 463 4.46 7.22 -4.83
CA THR A 463 3.94 8.41 -4.15
C THR A 463 4.88 8.85 -3.04
N VAL A 464 4.86 10.14 -2.72
CA VAL A 464 5.64 10.67 -1.58
C VAL A 464 5.39 9.88 -0.30
N SER A 465 4.13 9.54 -0.02
CA SER A 465 3.76 8.76 1.16
C SER A 465 4.34 7.34 1.18
N GLN A 466 4.58 6.72 0.02
CA GLN A 466 5.17 5.38 -0.08
C GLN A 466 6.67 5.37 0.23
N LEU A 467 7.38 6.50 0.20
CA LEU A 467 8.80 6.54 0.57
C LEU A 467 9.04 6.13 2.04
N LYS A 468 8.02 6.21 2.90
CA LYS A 468 8.10 5.70 4.27
C LYS A 468 8.32 4.19 4.34
N ASN A 469 7.87 3.45 3.32
CA ASN A 469 7.92 1.99 3.26
C ASN A 469 9.33 1.42 3.10
N PHE A 470 10.29 2.24 2.65
CA PHE A 470 11.68 1.81 2.56
C PHE A 470 12.37 1.90 3.93
N PRO A 471 13.00 0.83 4.44
CA PRO A 471 13.75 0.92 5.68
C PRO A 471 15.03 1.74 5.53
N VAL A 472 15.51 2.29 6.66
CA VAL A 472 16.82 2.95 6.73
C VAL A 472 17.90 1.94 6.32
N GLY A 473 18.79 2.33 5.40
CA GLY A 473 19.84 1.45 4.86
C GLY A 473 19.42 0.60 3.67
N LYS A 474 18.13 0.62 3.30
CA LYS A 474 17.54 -0.10 2.16
C LYS A 474 16.58 0.80 1.37
N SER A 475 16.90 2.08 1.30
CA SER A 475 16.13 3.12 0.60
C SER A 475 16.77 3.46 -0.73
N PRO A 476 15.99 3.93 -1.72
CA PRO A 476 16.57 4.37 -2.98
C PRO A 476 17.55 5.53 -2.74
N PRO A 477 18.76 5.52 -3.33
CA PRO A 477 19.71 6.63 -3.26
C PRO A 477 19.17 7.92 -3.88
N MET A 478 18.31 7.78 -4.88
CA MET A 478 17.74 8.91 -5.63
C MET A 478 16.31 8.63 -6.06
N VAL A 479 15.49 9.69 -6.03
CA VAL A 479 14.18 9.76 -6.70
C VAL A 479 14.17 10.94 -7.65
N TYR A 480 13.51 10.77 -8.79
CA TYR A 480 13.40 11.76 -9.85
C TYR A 480 12.05 12.48 -9.79
N LEU A 481 12.04 13.80 -9.94
CA LEU A 481 10.86 14.65 -9.88
C LEU A 481 10.92 15.63 -11.06
N THR A 482 9.91 15.60 -11.94
CA THR A 482 9.71 16.61 -12.99
C THR A 482 8.26 17.05 -13.04
N GLY A 483 8.00 18.10 -13.80
CA GLY A 483 6.67 18.53 -14.25
C GLY A 483 6.68 19.98 -14.70
N GLN A 484 5.51 20.49 -15.11
CA GLN A 484 5.33 21.89 -15.50
C GLN A 484 4.23 22.61 -14.69
N LYS A 485 3.43 21.88 -13.90
CA LYS A 485 2.29 22.42 -13.13
C LYS A 485 2.61 22.58 -11.64
N SER A 486 1.59 22.58 -10.78
CA SER A 486 1.73 22.81 -9.33
C SER A 486 2.20 21.55 -8.60
N ILE A 487 2.95 21.75 -7.51
CA ILE A 487 3.32 20.69 -6.56
C ILE A 487 2.55 20.94 -5.27
N SER A 488 1.68 20.02 -4.89
CA SER A 488 0.91 20.07 -3.65
C SER A 488 1.26 18.87 -2.77
N LEU A 489 1.71 19.15 -1.55
CA LEU A 489 2.08 18.15 -0.55
C LEU A 489 1.31 18.38 0.75
N SER A 490 0.84 17.29 1.35
CA SER A 490 0.32 17.29 2.72
C SER A 490 1.47 17.42 3.75
N LYS A 491 1.13 17.82 4.98
CA LYS A 491 2.12 17.87 6.09
C LYS A 491 2.83 16.55 6.33
N ASN A 492 2.13 15.43 6.14
CA ASN A 492 2.69 14.08 6.29
C ASN A 492 3.67 13.75 5.16
N GLU A 493 3.38 14.18 3.94
CA GLU A 493 4.28 14.02 2.79
C GLU A 493 5.53 14.87 2.93
N VAL A 494 5.41 16.12 3.39
CA VAL A 494 6.55 16.98 3.72
C VAL A 494 7.45 16.32 4.77
N LYS A 495 6.86 15.75 5.83
CA LYS A 495 7.62 14.99 6.85
C LYS A 495 8.29 13.75 6.25
N THR A 496 7.62 13.07 5.32
CA THR A 496 8.15 11.86 4.67
C THR A 496 9.33 12.19 3.76
N LEU A 497 9.26 13.25 2.95
CA LEU A 497 10.39 13.72 2.15
C LEU A 497 11.56 14.16 3.02
N ARG A 498 11.29 14.90 4.10
CA ARG A 498 12.35 15.33 5.02
C ARG A 498 13.09 14.12 5.60
N ASN A 499 12.36 13.14 6.12
CA ASN A 499 12.93 11.89 6.64
C ASN A 499 13.71 11.14 5.54
N TYR A 500 13.18 11.06 4.32
CA TYR A 500 13.87 10.44 3.20
C TYR A 500 15.22 11.11 2.90
N LEU A 501 15.27 12.45 2.91
CA LEU A 501 16.49 13.21 2.65
C LEU A 501 17.49 13.17 3.81
N THR A 502 17.04 13.26 5.06
CA THR A 502 17.95 13.35 6.23
C THR A 502 18.30 11.98 6.81
N GLU A 503 17.31 11.17 7.17
CA GLU A 503 17.51 9.90 7.90
C GLU A 503 17.83 8.73 6.99
N LYS A 504 17.19 8.69 5.81
CA LYS A 504 17.36 7.60 4.84
C LYS A 504 18.43 7.87 3.82
N HIS A 505 19.15 8.98 3.94
CA HIS A 505 20.27 9.37 3.09
C HIS A 505 19.94 9.46 1.58
N GLY A 506 18.67 9.69 1.25
CA GLY A 506 18.22 9.84 -0.12
C GLY A 506 18.58 11.19 -0.74
N MET A 507 18.37 11.28 -2.05
CA MET A 507 18.54 12.50 -2.84
C MET A 507 17.33 12.71 -3.77
N ILE A 508 16.95 13.96 -4.00
CA ILE A 508 16.01 14.33 -5.06
C ILE A 508 16.79 14.83 -6.27
N PHE A 509 16.50 14.26 -7.43
CA PHE A 509 16.88 14.82 -8.72
C PHE A 509 15.65 15.52 -9.30
N GLY A 510 15.63 16.84 -9.20
CA GLY A 510 14.59 17.68 -9.76
C GLY A 510 14.94 18.13 -11.18
N ASP A 511 13.98 18.07 -12.08
CA ASP A 511 14.06 18.66 -13.41
C ASP A 511 12.84 19.55 -13.65
N ASN A 512 13.03 20.64 -14.38
CA ASN A 512 11.93 21.53 -14.73
C ASN A 512 11.38 21.16 -16.10
N GLY A 513 10.25 20.47 -16.11
CA GLY A 513 9.60 19.95 -17.31
C GLY A 513 8.83 20.97 -18.15
N GLY A 514 8.96 22.29 -17.91
CA GLY A 514 8.40 23.23 -18.88
C GLY A 514 7.96 24.60 -18.40
N SER A 515 8.10 24.98 -17.12
CA SER A 515 7.55 26.27 -16.68
C SER A 515 8.29 27.00 -15.55
N GLY A 516 8.27 28.34 -15.62
CA GLY A 516 8.70 29.19 -14.51
C GLY A 516 7.79 29.08 -13.28
N HIS A 517 6.53 28.67 -13.46
CA HIS A 517 5.63 28.37 -12.35
C HIS A 517 6.12 27.14 -11.57
N PHE A 518 6.46 26.07 -12.26
CA PHE A 518 7.00 24.85 -11.65
C PHE A 518 8.30 25.13 -10.90
N HIS A 519 9.18 25.98 -11.43
CA HIS A 519 10.37 26.44 -10.71
C HIS A 519 10.05 27.00 -9.32
N ASN A 520 9.10 27.94 -9.25
CA ASN A 520 8.68 28.53 -7.98
C ASN A 520 8.01 27.51 -7.05
N GLN A 521 7.26 26.55 -7.59
CA GLN A 521 6.64 25.46 -6.84
C GLN A 521 7.69 24.52 -6.24
N PHE A 522 8.72 24.16 -7.01
CA PHE A 522 9.83 23.33 -6.53
C PHE A 522 10.59 24.01 -5.39
N LEU A 523 10.91 25.31 -5.53
CA LEU A 523 11.54 26.08 -4.46
C LEU A 523 10.67 26.18 -3.21
N SER A 524 9.36 26.40 -3.37
CA SER A 524 8.40 26.41 -2.27
C SER A 524 8.32 25.06 -1.55
N MET A 525 8.27 23.96 -2.32
CA MET A 525 8.30 22.60 -1.79
C MET A 525 9.58 22.37 -0.97
N MET A 526 10.75 22.70 -1.52
CA MET A 526 12.02 22.50 -0.83
C MET A 526 12.15 23.36 0.44
N ARG A 527 11.63 24.59 0.45
CA ARG A 527 11.56 25.40 1.69
C ARG A 527 10.66 24.78 2.76
N GLN A 528 9.60 24.07 2.38
CA GLN A 528 8.77 23.34 3.35
C GLN A 528 9.48 22.08 3.86
N VAL A 529 10.16 21.35 2.96
CA VAL A 529 10.87 20.10 3.31
C VAL A 529 12.13 20.39 4.13
N LEU A 530 12.94 21.36 3.75
CA LEU A 530 14.20 21.76 4.41
C LEU A 530 14.18 23.28 4.71
N PRO A 531 13.47 23.72 5.76
CA PRO A 531 13.27 25.15 6.03
C PRO A 531 14.54 25.92 6.43
N THR A 532 15.60 25.22 6.82
CA THR A 532 16.88 25.80 7.25
C THR A 532 17.97 25.75 6.18
N VAL A 533 17.67 25.23 4.99
CA VAL A 533 18.66 25.01 3.93
C VAL A 533 18.23 25.78 2.69
N ASP A 534 19.02 26.79 2.34
CA ASP A 534 18.80 27.58 1.14
C ASP A 534 19.40 26.91 -0.12
N PRO A 535 18.78 27.08 -1.29
CA PRO A 535 19.38 26.67 -2.55
C PRO A 535 20.63 27.48 -2.86
N VAL A 536 21.66 26.81 -3.34
CA VAL A 536 22.88 27.44 -3.87
C VAL A 536 23.13 27.02 -5.31
N PRO A 537 23.70 27.88 -6.16
CA PRO A 537 24.21 27.48 -7.47
C PRO A 537 25.18 26.29 -7.36
N VAL A 538 25.03 25.29 -8.23
CA VAL A 538 25.97 24.16 -8.31
C VAL A 538 27.08 24.49 -9.32
N PRO A 539 28.33 24.66 -8.88
CA PRO A 539 29.44 25.01 -9.77
C PRO A 539 29.79 23.89 -10.75
N LEU A 540 30.31 24.22 -11.95
CA LEU A 540 30.73 23.22 -12.96
C LEU A 540 31.98 22.42 -12.54
N ASP A 541 32.74 22.91 -11.57
CA ASP A 541 33.86 22.22 -10.94
C ASP A 541 33.44 21.39 -9.70
N ASP A 542 32.15 21.35 -9.35
CA ASP A 542 31.65 20.42 -8.33
C ASP A 542 31.78 18.96 -8.81
N VAL A 543 31.95 18.02 -7.87
CA VAL A 543 32.13 16.60 -8.19
C VAL A 543 30.97 16.03 -9.00
N ILE A 544 29.74 16.52 -8.77
CA ILE A 544 28.54 16.10 -9.50
C ILE A 544 28.55 16.52 -10.98
N HIS A 545 29.38 17.49 -11.38
CA HIS A 545 29.56 17.91 -12.77
C HIS A 545 30.85 17.38 -13.41
N ARG A 546 31.64 16.59 -12.67
CA ARG A 546 32.93 16.08 -13.15
C ARG A 546 33.01 14.57 -13.27
N ILE A 547 32.13 13.84 -12.58
CA ILE A 547 32.24 12.38 -12.44
C ILE A 547 30.91 11.68 -12.73
N PRO A 548 30.87 10.67 -13.63
CA PRO A 548 31.97 10.17 -14.47
C PRO A 548 32.42 11.10 -15.59
N TYR A 549 31.58 12.02 -16.04
CA TYR A 549 31.85 12.86 -17.21
C TYR A 549 32.11 14.31 -16.80
N GLN A 550 33.10 14.94 -17.44
CA GLN A 550 33.34 16.37 -17.28
C GLN A 550 32.29 17.15 -18.08
N ILE A 551 31.46 17.92 -17.39
CA ILE A 551 30.45 18.79 -18.00
C ILE A 551 31.10 20.17 -18.25
N PRO A 552 31.26 20.61 -19.51
CA PRO A 552 31.94 21.88 -19.83
C PRO A 552 31.03 23.12 -19.66
N PHE A 553 29.72 22.93 -19.74
CA PHE A 553 28.68 23.94 -19.53
C PHE A 553 27.41 23.23 -19.09
N LEU A 554 26.46 23.93 -18.45
CA LEU A 554 25.18 23.34 -18.07
C LEU A 554 24.30 23.11 -19.31
N PRO A 555 24.03 21.86 -19.74
CA PRO A 555 23.20 21.60 -20.90
C PRO A 555 21.73 21.79 -20.56
N TYR A 556 20.96 22.43 -21.43
CA TYR A 556 19.51 22.60 -21.27
C TYR A 556 18.80 22.40 -22.61
N VAL A 557 17.58 21.85 -22.57
CA VAL A 557 16.66 21.87 -23.71
C VAL A 557 16.03 23.24 -23.81
N ALA A 558 15.44 23.72 -22.72
CA ALA A 558 14.84 25.05 -22.63
C ALA A 558 14.98 25.60 -21.19
N PRO A 559 15.50 26.83 -20.97
CA PRO A 559 15.85 27.33 -19.64
C PRO A 559 14.64 27.88 -18.83
N HIS A 560 13.63 27.05 -18.57
CA HIS A 560 12.36 27.44 -17.94
C HIS A 560 12.51 28.01 -16.53
N GLY A 561 13.37 27.40 -15.71
CA GLY A 561 13.69 27.82 -14.34
C GLY A 561 14.94 28.69 -14.24
N GLY A 562 15.48 29.18 -15.36
CA GLY A 562 16.73 29.92 -15.44
C GLY A 562 17.89 29.13 -16.06
N GLN A 563 19.10 29.64 -15.91
CA GLN A 563 20.33 29.11 -16.54
C GLN A 563 21.33 28.50 -15.55
N VAL A 564 20.92 28.33 -14.30
CA VAL A 564 21.78 27.88 -13.21
C VAL A 564 21.12 26.69 -12.52
N ALA A 565 21.87 25.59 -12.39
CA ALA A 565 21.45 24.46 -11.57
C ALA A 565 21.53 24.83 -10.09
N LEU A 566 20.51 24.45 -9.33
CA LEU A 566 20.43 24.72 -7.89
C LEU A 566 20.62 23.43 -7.11
N GLY A 567 21.27 23.53 -5.96
CA GLY A 567 21.48 22.40 -5.06
C GLY A 567 21.23 22.77 -3.61
N TRP A 568 20.89 21.77 -2.80
CA TRP A 568 20.75 21.89 -1.35
C TRP A 568 21.77 20.97 -0.68
N LYS A 569 22.58 21.51 0.23
CA LYS A 569 23.55 20.72 0.99
C LYS A 569 23.09 20.47 2.41
N VAL A 570 23.22 19.22 2.86
CA VAL A 570 23.07 18.80 4.26
C VAL A 570 24.23 17.87 4.56
N ASP A 571 24.91 18.08 5.69
CA ASP A 571 26.05 17.26 6.14
C ASP A 571 27.15 17.07 5.09
N GLY A 572 27.42 18.12 4.30
CA GLY A 572 28.49 18.13 3.30
C GLY A 572 28.18 17.46 1.96
N ARG A 573 26.98 16.87 1.77
CA ARG A 573 26.53 16.29 0.50
C ARG A 573 25.35 17.01 -0.11
N TRP A 574 25.13 16.84 -1.42
CA TRP A 574 23.90 17.28 -2.07
C TRP A 574 22.74 16.36 -1.69
N VAL A 575 21.67 16.91 -1.10
CA VAL A 575 20.40 16.20 -0.86
C VAL A 575 19.38 16.46 -1.96
N CYS A 576 19.59 17.51 -2.74
CA CYS A 576 18.78 17.82 -3.91
C CYS A 576 19.67 18.45 -4.97
N TYR A 577 19.52 18.01 -6.21
CA TYR A 577 20.03 18.66 -7.42
C TYR A 577 18.84 19.02 -8.30
N TYR A 578 18.67 20.29 -8.62
CA TYR A 578 17.58 20.80 -9.42
C TYR A 578 18.10 21.40 -10.72
N HIS A 579 17.69 20.81 -11.83
CA HIS A 579 17.97 21.27 -13.17
C HIS A 579 16.87 22.23 -13.65
N PRO A 580 17.21 23.42 -14.18
CA PRO A 580 16.21 24.42 -14.54
C PRO A 580 15.65 24.26 -15.96
N GLY A 581 16.18 23.35 -16.78
CA GLY A 581 15.91 23.37 -18.22
C GLY A 581 15.66 22.04 -18.93
N ASP A 582 14.64 21.33 -18.45
CA ASP A 582 13.98 20.18 -19.09
C ASP A 582 14.92 19.17 -19.75
N ILE A 583 15.83 18.59 -18.96
CA ILE A 583 16.75 17.58 -19.50
C ILE A 583 16.05 16.24 -19.78
N GLY A 584 14.90 16.00 -19.15
CA GLY A 584 14.03 14.85 -19.42
C GLY A 584 13.63 14.75 -20.89
N ASP A 585 13.30 15.88 -21.51
CA ASP A 585 12.97 16.00 -22.93
C ASP A 585 14.13 15.59 -23.85
N ALA A 586 15.39 15.82 -23.43
CA ALA A 586 16.55 15.35 -24.19
C ALA A 586 16.71 13.82 -24.11
N TRP A 587 16.18 13.18 -23.07
CA TRP A 587 16.18 11.73 -22.94
C TRP A 587 15.09 11.07 -23.78
N ALA A 588 14.04 11.84 -24.14
CA ALA A 588 12.94 11.41 -24.98
C ALA A 588 13.43 10.92 -26.37
N ASP A 589 12.66 10.04 -26.99
CA ASP A 589 12.89 9.64 -28.39
C ASP A 589 12.82 10.89 -29.30
N GLY A 590 13.84 11.08 -30.14
CA GLY A 590 13.96 12.28 -30.97
C GLY A 590 14.59 13.48 -30.25
N HIS A 591 14.96 13.35 -28.97
CA HIS A 591 15.76 14.30 -28.19
C HIS A 591 15.25 15.73 -28.23
N ALA A 592 13.93 15.93 -28.27
CA ALA A 592 13.28 17.25 -28.42
C ALA A 592 13.82 18.12 -29.59
N GLY A 593 14.43 17.49 -30.61
CA GLY A 593 15.09 18.21 -31.72
C GLY A 593 16.33 19.01 -31.32
N VAL A 594 16.88 18.81 -30.11
CA VAL A 594 18.13 19.46 -29.71
C VAL A 594 19.33 18.87 -30.45
N LYS A 595 20.39 19.67 -30.60
CA LYS A 595 21.60 19.25 -31.30
C LYS A 595 22.24 18.03 -30.60
N PRO A 596 22.90 17.12 -31.35
CA PRO A 596 23.59 15.96 -30.78
C PRO A 596 24.52 16.24 -29.61
N GLU A 597 25.27 17.32 -29.71
CA GLU A 597 26.18 17.76 -28.65
C GLU A 597 25.43 18.06 -27.33
N ILE A 598 24.23 18.65 -27.42
CA ILE A 598 23.46 19.06 -26.23
C ILE A 598 22.83 17.85 -25.57
N PHE A 599 22.12 16.99 -26.32
CA PHE A 599 21.48 15.82 -25.69
C PHE A 599 22.52 14.85 -25.12
N GLU A 600 23.70 14.75 -25.74
CA GLU A 600 24.79 13.93 -25.21
C GLU A 600 25.24 14.44 -23.82
N TYR A 601 25.42 15.76 -23.67
CA TYR A 601 25.71 16.33 -22.36
C TYR A 601 24.54 16.19 -21.37
N CYS A 602 23.28 16.20 -21.81
CA CYS A 602 22.13 15.91 -20.95
C CYS A 602 22.17 14.47 -20.39
N PHE A 603 22.53 13.47 -21.21
CA PHE A 603 22.72 12.09 -20.73
C PHE A 603 23.94 11.94 -19.82
N GLN A 604 25.05 12.63 -20.13
CA GLN A 604 26.22 12.65 -19.25
C GLN A 604 25.91 13.28 -17.90
N LEU A 605 25.18 14.40 -17.87
CA LEU A 605 24.74 15.05 -16.64
C LEU A 605 23.83 14.13 -15.82
N GLY A 606 22.82 13.52 -16.44
CA GLY A 606 21.96 12.54 -15.77
C GLY A 606 22.76 11.37 -15.20
N THR A 607 23.76 10.88 -15.95
CA THR A 607 24.67 9.82 -15.49
C THR A 607 25.47 10.25 -14.26
N ASN A 608 25.98 11.49 -14.25
CA ASN A 608 26.71 12.03 -13.11
C ASN A 608 25.85 12.15 -11.86
N VAL A 609 24.63 12.67 -11.96
CA VAL A 609 23.72 12.83 -10.81
C VAL A 609 23.34 11.46 -10.22
N ILE A 610 23.03 10.48 -11.08
CA ILE A 610 22.75 9.09 -10.64
C ILE A 610 23.99 8.50 -9.96
N ASN A 611 25.17 8.60 -10.57
CA ASN A 611 26.40 8.07 -9.99
C ASN A 611 26.75 8.74 -8.64
N TYR A 612 26.62 10.06 -8.55
CA TYR A 612 26.87 10.81 -7.32
C TYR A 612 25.97 10.33 -6.17
N SER A 613 24.66 10.28 -6.40
CA SER A 613 23.70 9.86 -5.36
C SER A 613 23.99 8.44 -4.84
N HIS A 614 24.33 7.51 -5.73
CA HIS A 614 24.65 6.13 -5.33
C HIS A 614 26.00 6.01 -4.64
N ALA A 615 27.01 6.78 -5.08
CA ALA A 615 28.32 6.80 -4.43
C ALA A 615 28.22 7.36 -3.00
N GLU A 616 27.51 8.47 -2.79
CA GLU A 616 27.27 9.03 -1.45
C GLU A 616 26.46 8.07 -0.56
N TYR A 617 25.43 7.43 -1.12
CA TYR A 617 24.67 6.41 -0.39
C TYR A 617 25.56 5.22 0.03
N SER A 618 26.46 4.77 -0.86
CA SER A 618 27.41 3.70 -0.53
C SER A 618 28.37 4.08 0.59
N LYS A 619 28.94 5.29 0.54
CA LYS A 619 29.81 5.81 1.60
C LYS A 619 29.10 5.82 2.95
N TRP A 620 27.86 6.27 2.98
CA TRP A 620 27.05 6.28 4.19
C TRP A 620 26.73 4.89 4.72
N LEU A 621 26.45 3.92 3.84
CA LEU A 621 26.25 2.53 4.25
C LEU A 621 27.54 1.91 4.83
N GLU A 622 28.70 2.24 4.27
CA GLU A 622 30.00 1.77 4.78
C GLU A 622 30.31 2.36 6.16
N ALA A 623 30.17 3.68 6.32
CA ALA A 623 30.40 4.36 7.60
C ALA A 623 29.50 3.78 8.72
N ARG A 624 28.27 3.38 8.38
CA ARG A 624 27.34 2.73 9.32
C ARG A 624 27.71 1.30 9.69
N LYS A 625 28.46 0.58 8.85
CA LYS A 625 28.98 -0.75 9.17
C LYS A 625 30.16 -0.65 10.12
N GLU A 626 31.00 0.37 9.98
CA GLU A 626 32.15 0.61 10.86
C GLU A 626 31.74 1.11 12.26
N SER A 627 30.59 1.79 12.37
CA SER A 627 30.06 2.28 13.65
C SER A 627 29.32 1.23 14.49
N LYS A 628 29.11 0.02 13.96
CA LYS A 628 28.46 -1.10 14.65
C LYS A 628 29.51 -2.11 15.10
#